data_AF-A0A662HB06-F1
#
_entry.id   AF-A0A662HB06-F1
#
_cell.length_a   1.000
_cell.length_b   1.000
_cell.length_c   1.000
_cell.angle_alpha   90.00
_cell.angle_beta   90.00
_cell.angle_gamma   90.00
#
_symmetry.space_group_name_H-M   'P 1'
#
loop_
_entity.id
_entity.type
_entity.pdbx_description
1 polymer ?
#
loop_
_entity_poly.entity_id
_entity_poly.type
_entity_poly.pdbx_seq_one_letter_code
_entity_poly.pdbx_strand_id
1 'polypeptide(L)'
;MCASRSKMSRVQRRVLGYVLKVAEHIAATTRSPRVSIKLKTLVKYGYAAYAYGTLDFKRIRGLTSRIRVPGHLASQYFYRRVEEELARNFDVEFEDRRGSRYAVFRVRLGAPLSQHLQPGVVDGEARQ
;
A
#
# COMPACT_ATOMS: atom_id res chain seq x y z
N MET A 1 1.82 -7.15 27.88
CA MET A 1 3.08 -7.15 27.11
C MET A 1 2.83 -6.43 25.78
N CYS A 2 3.18 -5.15 25.65
CA CYS A 2 2.91 -4.39 24.42
C CYS A 2 4.04 -4.58 23.41
N ALA A 3 3.66 -5.02 22.21
CA ALA A 3 4.54 -5.50 21.16
C ALA A 3 5.65 -4.51 20.79
N SER A 4 6.86 -5.05 20.66
CA SER A 4 8.03 -4.41 20.10
C SER A 4 7.69 -3.58 18.85
N ARG A 5 7.81 -2.24 18.94
CA ARG A 5 7.95 -1.36 17.78
C ARG A 5 9.26 -1.71 17.09
N SER A 6 9.32 -2.81 16.35
CA SER A 6 10.53 -3.12 15.61
C SER A 6 10.79 -1.97 14.64
N LYS A 7 12.02 -1.44 14.68
CA LYS A 7 12.40 -0.24 13.92
C LYS A 7 12.28 -0.56 12.42
N MET A 8 11.24 -0.07 11.77
CA MET A 8 11.17 -0.06 10.31
C MET A 8 12.27 0.84 9.76
N SER A 9 12.95 0.40 8.70
CA SER A 9 13.92 1.23 7.99
C SER A 9 13.23 2.43 7.32
N ARG A 10 14.00 3.49 7.01
CA ARG A 10 13.48 4.67 6.28
C ARG A 10 12.83 4.28 4.96
N VAL A 11 13.44 3.32 4.24
CA VAL A 11 12.91 2.79 2.97
C VAL A 11 11.57 2.08 3.20
N GLN A 12 11.50 1.18 4.19
CA GLN A 12 10.25 0.49 4.53
C GLN A 12 9.13 1.48 4.85
N ARG A 13 9.41 2.54 5.61
CA ARG A 13 8.43 3.57 5.95
C ARG A 13 7.94 4.31 4.70
N ARG A 14 8.85 4.72 3.81
CA ARG A 14 8.49 5.39 2.55
C ARG A 14 7.64 4.47 1.66
N VAL A 15 8.06 3.23 1.47
CA VAL A 15 7.31 2.24 0.66
C VAL A 15 5.93 1.97 1.24
N LEU A 16 5.80 1.85 2.57
CA LEU A 16 4.51 1.72 3.23
C LEU A 16 3.59 2.90 2.91
N GLY A 17 4.09 4.14 2.94
CA GLY A 17 3.32 5.31 2.53
C GLY A 17 2.81 5.22 1.09
N TYR A 18 3.65 4.76 0.16
CA TYR A 18 3.21 4.51 -1.23
C TYR A 18 2.20 3.37 -1.33
N VAL A 19 2.33 2.31 -0.53
CA VAL A 19 1.34 1.22 -0.45
C VAL A 19 -0.03 1.76 -0.05
N LEU A 20 -0.11 2.63 0.95
CA LEU A 20 -1.36 3.23 1.39
C LEU A 20 -1.99 4.11 0.31
N LYS A 21 -1.20 4.96 -0.37
CA LYS A 21 -1.67 5.76 -1.51
C LYS A 21 -2.20 4.90 -2.66
N VAL A 22 -1.57 3.74 -2.90
CA VAL A 22 -2.06 2.79 -3.90
C VAL A 22 -3.38 2.14 -3.48
N ALA A 23 -3.49 1.75 -2.21
CA ALA A 23 -4.73 1.19 -1.67
C ALA A 23 -5.88 2.19 -1.76
N GLU A 24 -5.64 3.45 -1.37
CA GLU A 24 -6.59 4.55 -1.47
C GLU A 24 -7.06 4.75 -2.91
N HIS A 25 -6.15 4.83 -3.88
CA HIS A 25 -6.54 4.98 -5.27
C HIS A 25 -7.37 3.80 -5.78
N ILE A 26 -7.02 2.57 -5.43
CA ILE A 26 -7.80 1.38 -5.80
C ILE A 26 -9.20 1.44 -5.20
N ALA A 27 -9.31 1.79 -3.91
CA ALA A 27 -10.58 1.92 -3.22
C ALA A 27 -11.44 3.08 -3.75
N ALA A 28 -10.83 4.19 -4.14
CA ALA A 28 -11.54 5.36 -4.67
C ALA A 28 -11.98 5.20 -6.13
N THR A 29 -11.26 4.41 -6.93
CA THR A 29 -11.54 4.25 -8.38
C THR A 29 -12.34 3.00 -8.72
N THR A 30 -12.49 2.05 -7.79
CA THR A 30 -13.31 0.86 -8.03
C THR A 30 -14.78 1.22 -8.15
N ARG A 31 -15.45 0.66 -9.14
CA ARG A 31 -16.91 0.74 -9.30
C ARG A 31 -17.66 -0.31 -8.48
N SER A 32 -16.93 -1.32 -8.00
CA SER A 32 -17.49 -2.41 -7.20
C SER A 32 -17.51 -2.04 -5.72
N PRO A 33 -18.58 -2.40 -4.98
CA PRO A 33 -18.67 -2.17 -3.54
C PRO A 33 -17.64 -2.99 -2.74
N ARG A 34 -17.00 -3.97 -3.39
CA ARG A 34 -15.97 -4.82 -2.81
C ARG A 34 -14.86 -5.01 -3.83
N VAL A 35 -13.62 -4.74 -3.43
CA VAL A 35 -12.42 -4.96 -4.25
C VAL A 35 -11.41 -5.80 -3.50
N SER A 36 -10.93 -6.87 -4.13
CA SER A 36 -9.93 -7.76 -3.54
C SER A 36 -8.62 -7.65 -4.29
N ILE A 37 -7.52 -7.43 -3.58
CA ILE A 37 -6.17 -7.39 -4.15
C ILE A 37 -5.21 -8.22 -3.30
N LYS A 38 -4.32 -8.97 -3.97
CA LYS A 38 -3.25 -9.70 -3.28
C LYS A 38 -2.35 -8.71 -2.55
N LEU A 39 -2.04 -8.99 -1.29
CA LEU A 39 -1.16 -8.15 -0.48
C LEU A 39 0.22 -8.00 -1.14
N LYS A 40 0.73 -9.08 -1.74
CA LYS A 40 1.98 -9.09 -2.53
C LYS A 40 1.94 -8.14 -3.72
N THR A 41 0.81 -8.07 -4.42
CA THR A 41 0.64 -7.13 -5.54
C THR A 41 0.61 -5.70 -5.05
N LEU A 42 -0.08 -5.43 -3.95
CA LEU A 42 -0.16 -4.10 -3.37
C LEU A 42 1.22 -3.59 -2.92
N VAL A 43 2.00 -4.42 -2.22
CA VAL A 43 3.39 -4.10 -1.86
C VAL A 43 4.25 -3.85 -3.10
N LYS A 44 4.10 -4.67 -4.15
CA LYS A 44 4.82 -4.49 -5.41
C LYS A 44 4.48 -3.17 -6.09
N TYR A 45 3.21 -2.76 -6.06
CA TYR A 45 2.77 -1.48 -6.61
C TYR A 45 3.32 -0.31 -5.79
N GLY A 46 3.28 -0.38 -4.46
CA GLY A 46 3.87 0.64 -3.59
C GLY A 46 5.38 0.77 -3.78
N TYR A 47 6.09 -0.35 -3.93
CA TYR A 47 7.53 -0.32 -4.22
C TYR A 47 7.83 0.26 -5.61
N ALA A 48 7.04 -0.07 -6.63
CA ALA A 48 7.20 0.53 -7.96
C ALA A 48 6.95 2.04 -7.93
N ALA A 49 5.91 2.49 -7.23
CA ALA A 49 5.62 3.91 -7.05
C ALA A 49 6.78 4.64 -6.34
N TYR A 50 7.34 4.03 -5.31
CA TYR A 50 8.54 4.53 -4.61
C TYR A 50 9.77 4.58 -5.52
N ALA A 51 10.09 3.49 -6.21
CA ALA A 51 11.30 3.36 -7.02
C ALA A 51 11.31 4.28 -8.25
N TYR A 52 10.14 4.52 -8.85
CA TYR A 52 9.99 5.36 -10.04
C TYR A 52 9.45 6.77 -9.73
N GLY A 53 9.22 7.11 -8.46
CA GLY A 53 8.76 8.44 -8.03
C GLY A 53 7.41 8.85 -8.63
N THR A 54 6.51 7.91 -8.91
CA THR A 54 5.24 8.21 -9.60
C THR A 54 4.04 7.60 -8.88
N LEU A 55 2.92 8.32 -8.92
CA LEU A 55 1.59 7.84 -8.51
C LEU A 55 0.66 7.66 -9.72
N ASP A 56 1.19 7.68 -10.95
CA ASP A 56 0.43 7.31 -12.13
C ASP A 56 0.19 5.80 -12.14
N PHE A 57 -1.01 5.39 -11.73
CA PHE A 57 -1.40 4.00 -11.57
C PHE A 57 -1.39 3.20 -12.87
N LYS A 58 -1.60 3.84 -14.02
CA LYS A 58 -1.49 3.16 -15.32
C LYS A 58 -0.03 2.80 -15.58
N ARG A 59 0.89 3.73 -15.31
CA ARG A 59 2.34 3.48 -15.40
C ARG A 59 2.80 2.45 -14.38
N ILE A 60 2.39 2.57 -13.11
CA ILE A 60 2.75 1.62 -12.05
C ILE A 60 2.38 0.19 -12.47
N ARG A 61 1.15 -0.04 -12.96
CA ARG A 61 0.74 -1.37 -13.44
C ARG A 61 1.67 -1.90 -14.52
N GLY A 62 2.02 -1.08 -15.52
CA GLY A 62 2.93 -1.46 -16.60
C GLY A 62 4.37 -1.74 -16.13
N LEU A 63 4.84 -1.04 -15.10
CA LEU A 63 6.20 -1.20 -14.54
C LEU A 63 6.36 -2.45 -13.69
N THR A 64 5.26 -3.02 -13.19
CA THR A 64 5.35 -4.12 -12.22
C THR A 64 5.88 -5.41 -12.80
N SER A 65 5.82 -5.64 -14.11
CA SER A 65 6.47 -6.80 -14.72
C SER A 65 8.01 -6.74 -14.64
N ARG A 66 8.58 -5.53 -14.59
CA ARG A 66 10.02 -5.28 -14.69
C ARG A 66 10.72 -5.09 -13.34
N ILE A 67 9.96 -4.98 -12.25
CA ILE A 67 10.50 -4.68 -10.92
C ILE A 67 10.57 -5.91 -10.01
N ARG A 68 11.72 -6.11 -9.38
CA ARG A 68 11.93 -7.10 -8.31
C ARG A 68 11.86 -6.39 -6.96
N VAL A 69 10.97 -6.84 -6.09
CA VAL A 69 10.84 -6.30 -4.73
C VAL A 69 12.01 -6.79 -3.87
N PRO A 70 12.77 -5.91 -3.21
CA PRO A 70 13.83 -6.28 -2.27
C PRO A 70 13.34 -7.20 -1.14
N GLY A 71 14.20 -8.13 -0.70
CA GLY A 71 13.85 -9.14 0.31
C GLY A 71 13.32 -8.56 1.63
N HIS A 72 13.84 -7.41 2.07
CA HIS A 72 13.37 -6.75 3.30
C HIS A 72 11.94 -6.21 3.21
N LEU A 73 11.43 -5.95 2.00
CA LEU A 73 10.02 -5.60 1.71
C LEU A 73 9.17 -6.83 1.41
N ALA A 74 9.80 -7.96 1.11
CA ALA A 74 9.13 -9.26 0.94
C ALA A 74 9.05 -10.06 2.26
N SER A 75 9.44 -9.46 3.39
CA SER A 75 9.45 -10.11 4.71
C SER A 75 8.05 -10.17 5.33
N GLN A 76 7.74 -11.25 6.05
CA GLN A 76 6.48 -11.39 6.81
C GLN A 76 6.27 -10.23 7.78
N TYR A 77 7.37 -9.71 8.35
CA TYR A 77 7.34 -8.53 9.21
C TYR A 77 6.76 -7.30 8.49
N PHE A 78 7.25 -7.01 7.29
CA PHE A 78 6.77 -5.88 6.52
C PHE A 78 5.32 -6.07 6.08
N TYR A 79 4.94 -7.28 5.65
CA TYR A 79 3.56 -7.60 5.31
C TYR A 79 2.61 -7.40 6.51
N ARG A 80 3.00 -7.84 7.71
CA ARG A 80 2.20 -7.61 8.92
C ARG A 80 2.00 -6.13 9.21
N ARG A 81 3.03 -5.30 9.03
CA ARG A 81 2.91 -3.83 9.17
C ARG A 81 1.98 -3.23 8.12
N VAL A 82 2.01 -3.74 6.88
CA VAL A 82 1.08 -3.32 5.84
C VAL A 82 -0.36 -3.68 6.24
N GLU A 83 -0.61 -4.89 6.75
CA GLU A 83 -1.95 -5.28 7.22
C GLU A 83 -2.45 -4.38 8.35
N GLU A 84 -1.61 -4.16 9.38
CA GLU A 84 -1.93 -3.29 10.51
C GLU A 84 -2.31 -1.87 10.06
N GLU A 85 -1.55 -1.29 9.15
CA GLU A 85 -1.80 0.08 8.68
C GLU A 85 -2.97 0.15 7.70
N LEU A 86 -3.20 -0.87 6.88
CA LEU A 86 -4.41 -0.94 6.06
C LEU A 86 -5.67 -1.03 6.92
N ALA A 87 -5.67 -1.89 7.95
CA ALA A 87 -6.79 -2.04 8.89
C ALA A 87 -7.10 -0.75 9.67
N ARG A 88 -6.10 0.11 9.89
CA ARG A 88 -6.26 1.40 10.57
C ARG A 88 -6.87 2.48 9.69
N ASN A 89 -6.60 2.44 8.38
CA ASN A 89 -6.94 3.51 7.45
C ASN A 89 -8.12 3.18 6.52
N PHE A 90 -8.50 1.91 6.39
CA PHE A 90 -9.52 1.45 5.46
C PHE A 90 -10.47 0.43 6.10
N ASP A 91 -11.71 0.34 5.58
CA ASP A 91 -12.61 -0.79 5.84
C ASP A 91 -12.15 -1.99 5.02
N VAL A 92 -11.27 -2.79 5.60
CA VAL A 92 -10.57 -3.89 4.92
C VAL A 92 -10.58 -5.17 5.76
N GLU A 93 -10.85 -6.27 5.09
CA GLU A 93 -10.73 -7.62 5.63
C GLU A 93 -9.56 -8.34 4.97
N PHE A 94 -8.93 -9.27 5.68
CA PHE A 94 -7.85 -10.09 5.12
C PHE A 94 -8.28 -11.53 4.98
N GLU A 95 -8.10 -12.07 3.78
CA GLU A 95 -8.49 -13.44 3.45
C GLU A 95 -7.34 -14.21 2.82
N ASP A 96 -7.15 -15.44 3.26
CA ASP A 96 -6.23 -16.37 2.61
C ASP A 96 -6.97 -17.20 1.56
N ARG A 97 -6.54 -17.10 0.31
CA ARG A 97 -7.10 -17.88 -0.80
C ARG A 97 -5.97 -18.55 -1.57
N ARG A 98 -5.99 -19.89 -1.66
CA ARG A 98 -5.00 -20.71 -2.37
C ARG A 98 -3.54 -20.33 -2.00
N GLY A 99 -3.27 -20.16 -0.71
CA GLY A 99 -1.92 -19.81 -0.20
C GLY A 99 -1.47 -18.37 -0.48
N SER A 100 -2.38 -17.48 -0.89
CA SER A 100 -2.12 -16.05 -1.03
C SER A 100 -3.01 -15.24 -0.11
N ARG A 101 -2.44 -14.25 0.57
CA ARG A 101 -3.15 -13.28 1.41
C ARG A 101 -3.71 -12.14 0.55
N TYR A 102 -5.00 -11.85 0.70
CA TYR A 102 -5.72 -10.78 0.01
C TYR A 102 -6.19 -9.73 0.99
N ALA A 103 -6.08 -8.47 0.62
CA ALA A 103 -6.79 -7.36 1.24
C ALA A 103 -8.10 -7.16 0.47
N VAL A 104 -9.21 -7.24 1.19
CA VAL A 104 -10.55 -7.10 0.65
C VAL A 104 -11.18 -5.83 1.20
N PHE A 105 -11.17 -4.80 0.38
CA PHE A 105 -11.70 -3.48 0.74
C PHE A 105 -13.20 -3.46 0.48
N ARG A 106 -13.95 -2.95 1.46
CA ARG A 106 -15.38 -2.64 1.35
C ARG A 106 -15.50 -1.15 1.07
N VAL A 107 -15.93 -0.80 -0.13
CA VAL A 107 -16.07 0.59 -0.57
C VAL A 107 -17.52 0.97 -0.43
N ARG A 108 -17.80 1.93 0.47
CA ARG A 108 -19.13 2.55 0.56
C ARG A 108 -19.29 3.47 -0.65
N LEU A 109 -20.12 3.06 -1.61
CA LEU A 109 -20.55 3.92 -2.73
C LEU A 109 -21.11 5.23 -2.14
N GLY A 110 -20.42 6.35 -2.38
CA GLY A 110 -20.87 7.69 -1.99
C GLY A 110 -20.40 8.23 -0.64
N ALA A 111 -19.55 7.52 0.13
CA ALA A 111 -18.94 8.10 1.33
C ALA A 111 -17.53 8.62 1.00
N PRO A 112 -17.18 9.89 1.28
CA PRO A 112 -15.79 10.32 1.24
C PRO A 112 -15.01 9.48 2.25
N LEU A 113 -13.94 8.81 1.79
CA LEU A 113 -12.97 8.18 2.70
C LEU A 113 -12.47 9.29 3.64
N SER A 114 -12.70 9.10 4.94
CA SER A 114 -12.42 10.10 5.97
C SER A 114 -11.02 10.69 5.79
N GLN A 115 -10.94 12.02 5.85
CA GLN A 115 -9.80 12.88 5.54
C GLN A 115 -8.64 12.78 6.56
N HIS A 116 -8.31 11.57 7.03
CA HIS A 116 -7.26 11.35 8.02
C HIS A 116 -5.98 10.79 7.40
N LEU A 117 -5.36 11.57 6.51
CA LEU A 117 -3.91 11.54 6.35
C LEU A 117 -3.44 12.93 5.97
N GLN A 118 -2.87 13.63 6.95
CA GLN A 118 -2.10 14.84 6.68
C GLN A 118 -1.03 14.51 5.62
N PRO A 119 -0.91 15.31 4.55
CA PRO A 119 0.16 15.16 3.59
C PRO A 119 1.48 15.52 4.30
N GLY A 120 2.16 14.50 4.81
CA GLY A 120 3.55 14.61 5.22
C GLY A 120 4.40 14.91 3.99
N VAL A 121 4.67 16.21 3.80
CA VAL A 121 5.81 16.83 3.11
C VAL A 121 6.49 15.91 2.09
N VAL A 122 6.12 16.10 0.83
CA VAL A 122 6.98 15.72 -0.29
C VAL A 122 8.14 16.71 -0.30
N ASP A 123 9.28 16.33 0.28
CA ASP A 123 10.53 17.05 0.08
C ASP A 123 10.78 17.10 -1.44
N GLY A 124 10.55 18.28 -2.01
CA GLY A 124 11.05 18.62 -3.33
C GLY A 124 12.56 18.73 -3.24
N GLU A 125 13.27 17.70 -3.67
CA GLU A 125 14.64 17.86 -4.13
C GLU A 125 14.58 18.69 -5.42
N ALA A 126 14.62 20.01 -5.24
CA ALA A 126 15.06 20.94 -6.25
C ALA A 126 16.52 20.59 -6.57
N ARG A 127 16.71 20.15 -7.81
CA ARG A 127 18.01 20.17 -8.49
C ARG A 127 18.59 21.57 -8.39
N GLN A 128 19.77 21.71 -7.80
CA GLN A 128 20.80 22.68 -8.18
C GLN A 128 22.16 22.01 -7.99
#